data_AF-A0A0S8DM42-F1
#
_entry.id   AF-A0A0S8DM42-F1
#
_cell.length_a   1.000
_cell.length_b   1.000
_cell.length_c   1.000
_cell.angle_alpha   90.00
_cell.angle_beta   90.00
_cell.angle_gamma   90.00
#
_symmetry.space_group_name_H-M   'P 1'
#
loop_
_entity.id
_entity.type
_entity.pdbx_description
1 polymer ?
#
loop_
_entity_poly.entity_id
_entity_poly.type
_entity_poly.pdbx_seq_one_letter_code
_entity_poly.pdbx_strand_id
1 'polypeptide(L)'
;GGPHTAHTIGDVPLVIFDERLKGCKLRAEGKLADIGPTLLEMMGLPQPEEMTGHSLLEKSPIEQESKSESEHLQRHSSKRSLG
;
A
#
# COMPACT_ATOMS: atom_id res chain seq x y z
N GLY A 1 16.51 27.07 -31.61
CA GLY A 1 15.70 26.11 -30.85
C GLY A 1 14.53 25.71 -31.70
N GLY A 2 14.56 24.50 -32.26
CA GLY A 2 13.43 23.94 -32.98
C GLY A 2 12.42 23.30 -32.01
N PRO A 3 11.22 22.95 -32.48
CA PRO A 3 10.23 22.27 -31.65
C PRO A 3 10.77 20.91 -31.17
N HIS A 4 10.56 20.61 -29.88
CA HIS A 4 10.91 19.34 -29.27
C HIS A 4 9.75 18.36 -29.43
N THR A 5 9.98 17.26 -30.16
CA THR A 5 8.93 16.28 -30.48
C THR A 5 9.16 14.91 -29.84
N ALA A 6 10.19 14.75 -29.00
CA ALA A 6 10.47 13.51 -28.27
C ALA A 6 9.78 13.49 -26.90
N HIS A 7 9.67 12.30 -26.30
CA HIS A 7 9.26 12.15 -24.90
C HIS A 7 10.25 12.83 -23.94
N THR A 8 9.76 13.23 -22.77
CA THR A 8 10.58 13.75 -21.66
C THR A 8 10.83 12.66 -20.63
N ILE A 9 11.93 12.77 -19.87
CA ILE A 9 12.29 11.84 -18.78
C ILE A 9 12.01 12.39 -17.39
N GLY A 10 11.19 13.45 -17.30
CA GLY A 10 10.83 14.06 -16.01
C GLY A 10 9.84 13.22 -15.22
N ASP A 11 9.80 13.47 -13.92
CA ASP A 11 8.82 12.85 -13.03
C ASP A 11 7.39 13.27 -13.40
N VAL A 12 6.44 12.41 -13.07
CA VAL A 12 5.02 12.63 -13.32
C VAL A 12 4.24 12.70 -12.00
N PRO A 13 3.26 13.61 -11.88
CA PRO A 13 2.45 13.68 -10.68
C PRO A 13 1.52 12.47 -10.58
N LEU A 14 1.42 11.91 -9.36
CA LEU A 14 0.40 10.93 -8.99
C LEU A 14 -0.52 11.56 -7.94
N VAL A 15 -1.83 11.53 -8.19
CA VAL A 15 -2.85 12.07 -7.27
C VAL A 15 -3.80 10.96 -6.89
N ILE A 16 -4.01 10.77 -5.59
CA ILE A 16 -5.04 9.89 -5.04
C ILE A 16 -6.17 10.76 -4.50
N PHE A 17 -7.40 10.43 -4.90
CA PHE A 17 -8.61 11.09 -4.43
C PHE A 17 -9.54 10.07 -3.78
N ASP A 18 -9.38 9.90 -2.47
CA ASP A 18 -10.18 8.99 -1.66
C ASP A 18 -10.29 9.55 -0.23
N GLU A 19 -11.52 9.71 0.27
CA GLU A 19 -11.75 10.26 1.61
C GLU A 19 -11.19 9.34 2.71
N ARG A 20 -11.11 8.04 2.46
CA ARG A 20 -10.54 7.04 3.40
C ARG A 20 -9.04 7.24 3.59
N LEU A 21 -8.36 7.84 2.62
CA LEU A 21 -6.91 8.05 2.60
C LEU A 21 -6.54 9.51 2.88
N LYS A 22 -7.48 10.29 3.41
CA LYS A 22 -7.23 11.68 3.76
C LYS A 22 -6.20 11.77 4.87
N GLY A 23 -5.08 12.45 4.59
CA GLY A 23 -3.95 12.56 5.51
C GLY A 23 -2.92 11.43 5.37
N CYS A 24 -3.18 10.42 4.53
CA CYS A 24 -2.15 9.47 4.13
C CYS A 24 -1.10 10.17 3.25
N LYS A 25 0.14 9.70 3.36
CA LYS A 25 1.25 10.16 2.53
C LYS A 25 1.62 9.09 1.51
N LEU A 26 2.18 9.55 0.39
CA LEU A 26 2.82 8.69 -0.58
C LEU A 26 4.31 8.63 -0.31
N ARG A 27 4.89 7.44 -0.49
CA ARG A 27 6.33 7.21 -0.44
C ARG A 27 7.03 8.09 -1.47
N ALA A 28 8.09 8.78 -1.05
CA ALA A 28 8.79 9.76 -1.87
C ALA A 28 9.45 9.17 -3.13
N GLU A 29 9.94 7.93 -3.08
CA GLU A 29 10.69 7.29 -4.18
C GLU A 29 9.82 6.31 -4.98
N GLY A 30 8.80 6.81 -5.66
CA GLY A 30 7.89 5.99 -6.47
C GLY A 30 8.35 5.78 -7.92
N LYS A 31 7.89 4.69 -8.54
CA LYS A 31 8.01 4.44 -9.99
C LYS A 31 6.68 3.97 -10.57
N LEU A 32 6.54 3.99 -11.89
CA LEU A 32 5.29 3.61 -12.57
C LEU A 32 4.82 2.18 -12.24
N ALA A 33 5.75 1.24 -12.01
CA ALA A 33 5.42 -0.13 -11.63
C ALA A 33 4.72 -0.25 -10.26
N ASP A 34 4.79 0.80 -9.43
CA ASP A 34 4.19 0.82 -8.10
C ASP A 34 2.69 1.20 -8.13
N ILE A 35 2.18 1.72 -9.26
CA ILE A 35 0.79 2.16 -9.40
C ILE A 35 -0.18 0.98 -9.26
N GLY A 36 0.11 -0.15 -9.91
CA GLY A 36 -0.72 -1.35 -9.86
C GLY A 36 -0.89 -1.90 -8.43
N PRO A 37 0.22 -2.21 -7.72
CA PRO A 37 0.19 -2.58 -6.31
C PRO A 37 -0.55 -1.57 -5.41
N THR A 38 -0.35 -0.27 -5.64
CA THR A 38 -1.05 0.79 -4.89
C THR A 38 -2.56 0.71 -5.06
N LEU A 39 -3.03 0.54 -6.30
CA LEU A 39 -4.45 0.42 -6.59
C LEU A 39 -5.05 -0.84 -5.96
N LEU A 40 -4.36 -1.98 -6.01
CA LEU A 40 -4.81 -3.21 -5.38
C LEU A 40 -4.96 -3.04 -3.86
N GLU A 41 -4.02 -2.37 -3.20
CA GLU A 41 -4.12 -2.07 -1.77
C GLU A 41 -5.33 -1.15 -1.47
N MET A 42 -5.57 -0.12 -2.27
CA MET A 42 -6.75 0.76 -2.11
C MET A 42 -8.09 0.01 -2.25
N MET A 43 -8.10 -1.06 -3.04
CA MET A 43 -9.24 -1.95 -3.24
C MET A 43 -9.33 -3.06 -2.19
N GLY A 44 -8.33 -3.22 -1.32
CA GLY A 44 -8.25 -4.33 -0.37
C GLY A 44 -8.02 -5.69 -1.03
N LEU A 45 -7.41 -5.70 -2.22
CA LEU A 45 -7.11 -6.92 -2.98
C LEU A 45 -5.67 -7.38 -2.74
N PRO A 46 -5.40 -8.71 -2.75
CA PRO A 46 -4.05 -9.21 -2.65
C PRO A 46 -3.23 -8.85 -3.89
N GLN A 47 -1.96 -8.51 -3.68
CA GLN A 47 -1.00 -8.34 -4.77
C GLN A 47 -0.52 -9.72 -5.27
N PRO A 48 -0.56 -9.99 -6.59
CA PRO A 48 -0.01 -11.22 -7.16
C PRO A 48 1.53 -11.22 -7.13
N GLU A 49 2.14 -12.40 -7.11
CA GLU A 49 3.59 -12.57 -6.93
C GLU A 49 4.43 -12.05 -8.11
N GLU A 50 3.84 -11.99 -9.30
CA GLU A 50 4.49 -11.48 -10.52
C GLU A 50 4.64 -9.95 -10.50
N MET A 51 3.88 -9.24 -9.66
CA MET A 51 4.04 -7.80 -9.49
C MET A 51 5.23 -7.49 -8.58
N THR A 52 6.30 -6.98 -9.17
CA THR A 52 7.53 -6.60 -8.45
C THR A 52 7.53 -5.17 -7.91
N GLY A 53 6.50 -4.39 -8.24
CA GLY A 53 6.29 -3.06 -7.66
C GLY A 53 5.83 -3.14 -6.21
N HIS A 54 5.89 -2.02 -5.51
CA HIS A 54 5.43 -1.92 -4.13
C HIS A 54 4.48 -0.74 -3.98
N SER A 55 3.40 -0.91 -3.22
CA SER A 55 2.46 0.18 -2.98
C SER A 55 3.16 1.46 -2.50
N LEU A 56 2.64 2.59 -2.97
CA LEU A 56 3.11 3.93 -2.62
C LEU A 56 2.45 4.45 -1.35
N LEU A 57 1.41 3.81 -0.82
CA LEU A 57 0.76 4.24 0.42
C LEU A 57 1.68 4.00 1.62
N GLU A 58 1.96 5.05 2.39
CA GLU A 58 2.60 4.88 3.69
C GLU A 58 1.58 4.30 4.69
N LYS A 59 1.90 3.16 5.31
CA LYS A 59 1.07 2.57 6.36
C LYS A 59 1.07 3.50 7.56
N SER A 60 -0.09 4.06 7.88
CA SER A 60 -0.23 4.80 9.13
C SER A 60 -0.11 3.83 10.31
N PRO A 61 0.48 4.24 11.46
CA PRO A 61 0.67 3.34 12.61
C PRO A 61 -0.63 2.79 13.24
N ILE A 62 -1.80 3.24 12.80
CA ILE A 62 -3.07 3.06 13.54
C ILE A 62 -3.72 1.69 13.26
N GLU A 63 -3.35 1.00 12.17
CA GLU A 63 -4.00 -0.28 11.80
C GLU A 63 -3.28 -1.53 12.34
N GLN A 64 -2.15 -1.38 13.03
CA GLN A 64 -1.40 -2.53 13.55
C GLN A 64 -1.99 -3.14 14.83
N GLU A 65 -2.88 -2.43 15.53
CA GLU A 65 -3.52 -2.95 16.76
C GLU A 65 -4.52 -4.07 16.48
N SER A 66 -5.32 -3.99 15.41
CA SER A 66 -6.38 -4.96 15.11
C SER A 66 -5.87 -6.36 14.70
N LYS A 67 -4.68 -6.43 14.09
CA LYS A 67 -4.03 -7.70 13.75
C LYS A 67 -3.38 -8.36 14.97
N SER A 68 -2.90 -7.56 15.93
CA SER A 68 -2.24 -8.05 17.14
C SER A 68 -3.23 -8.67 18.14
N GLU A 69 -4.44 -8.12 18.29
CA GLU A 69 -5.48 -8.69 19.16
C GLU A 69 -5.99 -10.05 18.65
N SER A 70 -6.09 -10.20 17.33
CA SER A 70 -6.54 -11.43 16.68
C SER A 70 -5.57 -12.60 16.90
N GLU A 71 -4.27 -12.35 16.86
CA GLU A 71 -3.23 -13.35 17.16
C GLU A 71 -3.10 -13.64 18.66
N HIS A 72 -3.33 -12.63 19.51
CA HIS A 72 -3.27 -12.79 20.97
C HIS A 72 -4.43 -13.64 21.51
N LEU A 73 -5.64 -13.44 21.00
CA LEU A 73 -6.83 -14.19 21.44
C LEU A 73 -6.76 -15.68 21.04
N GLN A 74 -6.18 -16.00 19.88
CA GLN A 74 -5.96 -17.38 19.45
C GLN A 74 -4.97 -18.14 20.35
N ARG A 75 -3.96 -17.46 20.90
CA ARG A 75 -2.99 -18.06 21.85
C ARG A 75 -3.61 -18.38 23.21
N HIS A 76 -4.61 -17.62 23.64
CA HIS A 76 -5.29 -17.82 24.93
C HIS A 76 -6.38 -18.90 24.88
N SER A 77 -7.03 -19.11 23.73
CA SER A 77 -8.02 -20.19 23.56
C SER A 77 -7.40 -21.59 23.51
N SER A 78 -6.18 -21.72 22.98
CA SER A 78 -5.52 -23.03 22.80
C SER A 78 -5.07 -23.69 24.12
N LYS A 79 -4.91 -22.92 25.20
CA LYS A 79 -4.47 -23.44 26.51
C LYS A 79 -5.58 -23.94 27.44
N ARG A 80 -6.86 -23.88 27.05
CA ARG A 80 -7.99 -24.35 27.89
C ARG A 80 -8.53 -25.74 27.52
N SER A 81 -7.96 -26.41 26.51
CA SER A 81 -8.44 -27.72 26.02
C SER A 81 -7.63 -28.92 26.55
N LEU A 82 -6.67 -28.70 27.43
CA LEU A 82 -5.87 -29.75 28.07
C LEU A 82 -6.01 -29.63 29.58
N GLY A 83 -7.14 -30.10 30.10
CA GLY A 83 -7.48 -30.13 31.52
C GLY A 83 -8.70 -31.00 31.75
#